data_AF-A0A381SV46-F1
#
_entry.id   AF-A0A381SV46-F1
#
_cell.length_a   1.000
_cell.length_b   1.000
_cell.length_c   1.000
_cell.angle_alpha   90.00
_cell.angle_beta   90.00
_cell.angle_gamma   90.00
#
_symmetry.space_group_name_H-M   'P 1'
#
loop_
_entity.id
_entity.type
_entity.pdbx_description
1 polymer ?
#
loop_
_entity_poly.entity_id
_entity_poly.type
_entity_poly.pdbx_seq_one_letter_code
_entity_poly.pdbx_strand_id
1 'polypeptide(L)'
;MLQVMDYLAIKLKTFLNLQLWSSDRWNWRFLQSVVLITLIGMLLSVVGCTSEKQPTLSGDSVDEEGLRLITRPDATYTIDDLIAVGFKKNKQFDVDEVPGATDIWYGFFQQKDIEVRFYDSHASALELGVELAEVVIAKKAGQRDFLIPVVNLYPAYAVVGNTVMLCERQLSTCEALIEVLD
;
A
#
# COMPACT_ATOMS: atom_id res chain seq x y z
N MET A 1 -24.07 36.65 84.49
CA MET A 1 -24.75 36.64 83.18
C MET A 1 -24.13 37.72 82.28
N LEU A 2 -22.83 37.60 81.98
CA LEU A 2 -22.08 38.54 81.11
C LEU A 2 -20.77 37.90 80.60
N GLN A 3 -20.75 36.56 80.42
CA GLN A 3 -19.55 35.84 79.94
C GLN A 3 -19.85 34.80 78.83
N VAL A 4 -21.08 34.74 78.29
CA VAL A 4 -21.44 33.79 77.21
C VAL A 4 -21.67 34.49 75.85
N MET A 5 -21.81 35.82 75.81
CA MET A 5 -22.11 36.54 74.56
C MET A 5 -20.86 37.04 73.80
N ASP A 6 -19.69 37.17 74.42
CA ASP A 6 -18.47 37.62 73.71
C ASP A 6 -17.77 36.52 72.91
N TYR A 7 -17.97 35.25 73.28
CA TYR A 7 -17.31 34.12 72.59
C TYR A 7 -17.91 33.82 71.21
N LEU A 8 -19.20 34.16 71.01
CA LEU A 8 -19.89 33.90 69.74
C LEU A 8 -19.55 34.92 68.65
N ALA A 9 -19.27 36.17 69.02
CA ALA A 9 -18.94 37.23 68.07
C ALA A 9 -17.53 37.07 67.45
N ILE A 10 -16.58 36.52 68.21
CA ILE A 10 -15.20 36.29 67.74
C ILE A 10 -15.15 35.09 66.77
N LYS A 11 -15.92 34.03 67.04
CA LYS A 11 -15.96 32.82 66.18
C LYS A 11 -16.60 33.05 64.81
N LEU A 12 -17.52 34.02 64.67
CA LEU A 12 -18.17 34.28 63.38
C LEU A 12 -17.28 35.10 62.43
N LYS A 13 -16.42 35.98 62.95
CA LYS A 13 -15.59 36.87 62.12
C LYS A 13 -14.38 36.18 61.51
N THR A 14 -13.90 35.09 62.13
CA THR A 14 -12.77 34.30 61.61
C THR A 14 -13.20 33.30 60.53
N PHE A 15 -14.47 32.88 60.49
CA PHE A 15 -14.95 31.90 59.52
C PHE A 15 -15.27 32.51 58.15
N LEU A 16 -15.59 33.81 58.06
CA LEU A 16 -16.01 34.43 56.80
C LEU A 16 -14.85 34.95 55.92
N ASN A 17 -13.63 35.07 56.45
CA ASN A 17 -12.51 35.74 55.76
C ASN A 17 -11.34 34.84 55.33
N LEU A 18 -11.47 33.51 55.41
CA LEU A 18 -10.38 32.59 55.03
C LEU A 18 -10.72 31.59 53.91
N GLN A 19 -11.91 31.66 53.32
CA GLN A 19 -12.27 30.88 52.13
C GLN A 19 -12.09 31.62 50.78
N LEU A 20 -11.52 32.83 50.77
CA LEU A 20 -11.37 33.66 49.57
C LEU A 20 -9.92 34.12 49.35
N TRP A 21 -8.94 33.21 49.38
CA TRP A 21 -7.59 33.53 48.91
C TRP A 21 -6.74 32.26 48.63
N SER A 22 -6.79 31.70 47.42
CA SER A 22 -5.60 31.08 46.77
C SER A 22 -5.86 30.34 45.44
N SER A 23 -7.10 29.98 45.07
CA SER A 23 -7.32 29.13 43.88
C SER A 23 -7.39 29.85 42.52
N ASP A 24 -7.58 31.18 42.48
CA ASP A 24 -7.90 31.85 41.20
C ASP A 24 -6.71 32.22 40.31
N ARG A 25 -5.49 32.26 40.85
CA ARG A 25 -4.32 32.70 40.05
C ARG A 25 -3.72 31.57 39.21
N TRP A 26 -3.88 30.33 39.63
CA TRP A 26 -3.38 29.16 38.92
C TRP A 26 -4.27 28.79 37.74
N ASN A 27 -5.60 28.86 37.94
CA ASN A 27 -6.58 28.61 36.88
C ASN A 27 -6.50 29.64 35.75
N TRP A 28 -6.18 30.91 36.01
CA TRP A 28 -6.06 31.92 34.93
C TRP A 28 -4.85 31.66 34.03
N ARG A 29 -3.70 31.27 34.59
CA ARG A 29 -2.50 30.93 33.81
C ARG A 29 -2.64 29.58 33.09
N PHE A 30 -3.39 28.65 33.66
CA PHE A 30 -3.75 27.39 33.01
C PHE A 30 -4.76 27.59 31.87
N LEU A 31 -5.83 28.36 32.09
CA LEU A 31 -6.80 28.69 31.03
C LEU A 31 -6.15 29.47 29.90
N GLN A 32 -5.33 30.49 30.21
CA GLN A 32 -4.61 31.26 29.19
C GLN A 32 -3.68 30.36 28.37
N SER A 33 -2.94 29.44 29.02
CA SER A 33 -2.06 28.50 28.31
C SER A 33 -2.84 27.50 27.43
N VAL A 34 -3.96 26.95 27.93
CA VAL A 34 -4.79 26.01 27.16
C VAL A 34 -5.48 26.69 25.97
N VAL A 35 -5.94 27.94 26.13
CA VAL A 35 -6.53 28.74 25.04
C VAL A 35 -5.46 29.10 23.99
N LEU A 36 -4.23 29.44 24.39
CA LEU A 36 -3.13 29.72 23.46
C LEU A 36 -2.68 28.47 22.68
N ILE A 37 -2.61 27.32 23.34
CA ILE A 37 -2.21 26.04 22.71
C ILE A 37 -3.28 25.58 21.72
N THR A 38 -4.57 25.74 22.03
CA THR A 38 -5.66 25.41 21.10
C THR A 38 -5.73 26.35 19.89
N LEU A 39 -5.46 27.65 20.07
CA LEU A 39 -5.36 28.61 18.96
C LEU A 39 -4.17 28.35 18.03
N ILE A 40 -3.02 27.93 18.56
CA ILE A 40 -1.83 27.57 17.76
C ILE A 40 -2.05 26.22 17.03
N GLY A 41 -2.74 25.26 17.64
CA GLY A 41 -3.07 23.98 17.02
C GLY A 41 -4.02 24.08 15.83
N MET A 42 -4.95 25.04 15.86
CA MET A 42 -5.92 25.25 14.77
C MET A 42 -5.28 25.85 13.50
N LEU A 43 -4.16 26.56 13.64
CA LEU A 43 -3.44 27.22 12.54
C LEU A 43 -2.52 26.28 11.73
N LEU A 44 -2.34 25.03 12.15
CA LEU A 44 -1.52 24.02 11.44
C LEU A 44 -2.33 23.08 10.53
N SER A 45 -3.60 23.37 10.27
CA SER A 45 -4.48 22.49 9.49
C SER A 45 -4.52 22.75 7.97
N VAL A 46 -3.56 23.49 7.41
CA VAL A 46 -3.49 23.72 5.94
C VAL A 46 -2.16 23.27 5.35
N VAL A 47 -1.86 21.97 5.45
CA VAL A 47 -1.23 21.19 4.36
C VAL A 47 -1.84 19.79 4.38
N GLY A 48 -3.15 19.71 4.14
CA GLY A 48 -3.76 18.48 3.64
C GLY A 48 -3.48 18.44 2.15
N CYS A 49 -2.41 17.74 1.75
CA CYS A 49 -2.26 17.32 0.36
C CYS A 49 -3.37 16.29 0.13
N THR A 50 -4.53 16.76 -0.34
CA THR A 50 -5.40 15.89 -1.11
C THR A 50 -4.61 15.59 -2.38
N SER A 51 -3.94 14.43 -2.42
CA SER A 51 -3.74 13.79 -3.70
C SER A 51 -5.13 13.46 -4.19
N GLU A 52 -5.74 14.40 -4.92
CA GLU A 52 -6.52 14.00 -6.07
C GLU A 52 -5.60 13.02 -6.81
N LYS A 53 -5.93 11.73 -6.76
CA LYS A 53 -5.46 10.78 -7.77
C LYS A 53 -6.13 11.20 -9.07
N GLN A 54 -5.68 12.33 -9.60
CA GLN A 54 -5.70 12.57 -11.02
C GLN A 54 -4.96 11.37 -11.61
N PRO A 55 -5.57 10.62 -12.55
CA PRO A 55 -4.87 9.56 -13.24
C PRO A 55 -3.77 10.24 -14.06
N THR A 56 -2.60 10.40 -13.45
CA THR A 56 -1.35 10.61 -14.15
C THR A 56 -1.05 9.28 -14.81
N LEU A 57 -1.53 9.15 -16.05
CA LEU A 57 -0.98 8.27 -17.05
C LEU A 57 0.56 8.40 -16.99
N SER A 58 1.27 7.27 -16.98
CA SER A 58 2.72 7.11 -16.78
C SER A 58 3.23 7.23 -15.33
N GLY A 59 3.02 6.18 -14.56
CA GLY A 59 3.70 5.93 -13.29
C GLY A 59 3.66 4.44 -13.00
N ASP A 60 4.83 3.83 -12.92
CA ASP A 60 5.00 2.44 -12.48
C ASP A 60 4.28 2.26 -11.14
N SER A 61 3.32 1.33 -11.06
CA SER A 61 2.56 1.10 -9.82
C SER A 61 2.89 -0.28 -9.28
N VAL A 62 3.78 -0.33 -8.30
CA VAL A 62 4.04 -1.50 -7.46
C VAL A 62 3.08 -1.47 -6.27
N ASP A 63 2.48 -2.61 -5.92
CA ASP A 63 1.64 -2.70 -4.73
C ASP A 63 2.46 -2.71 -3.42
N GLU A 64 1.80 -2.44 -2.29
CA GLU A 64 2.45 -2.37 -0.96
C GLU A 64 3.16 -3.68 -0.56
N GLU A 65 2.70 -4.81 -1.11
CA GLU A 65 3.26 -6.15 -0.84
C GLU A 65 4.45 -6.49 -1.76
N GLY A 66 4.69 -5.70 -2.82
CA GLY A 66 5.74 -5.95 -3.80
C GLY A 66 5.50 -7.23 -4.62
N LEU A 67 4.24 -7.59 -4.85
CA LEU A 67 3.82 -8.79 -5.58
C LEU A 67 3.23 -8.45 -6.95
N ARG A 68 2.79 -7.21 -7.15
CA ARG A 68 2.05 -6.76 -8.32
C ARG A 68 2.70 -5.51 -8.87
N LEU A 69 2.94 -5.51 -10.18
CA LEU A 69 3.40 -4.33 -10.90
C LEU A 69 2.48 -4.06 -12.10
N ILE A 70 2.12 -2.80 -12.34
CA ILE A 70 1.45 -2.37 -13.56
C ILE A 70 2.24 -1.22 -14.16
N THR A 71 2.62 -1.36 -15.43
CA THR A 71 3.54 -0.44 -16.09
C THR A 71 3.35 -0.35 -17.60
N ARG A 72 3.99 0.68 -18.18
CA ARG A 72 4.09 0.93 -19.63
C ARG A 72 2.75 0.73 -20.36
N PRO A 73 1.69 1.48 -20.00
CA PRO A 73 0.35 1.25 -20.54
C PRO A 73 0.25 1.40 -22.06
N ASP A 74 1.18 2.16 -22.66
CA ASP A 74 1.23 2.42 -24.10
C ASP A 74 2.10 1.40 -24.88
N ALA A 75 2.77 0.47 -24.19
CA ALA A 75 3.64 -0.51 -24.84
C ALA A 75 2.86 -1.71 -25.38
N THR A 76 3.34 -2.28 -26.48
CA THR A 76 2.84 -3.52 -27.06
C THR A 76 4.02 -4.38 -27.44
N TYR A 77 4.09 -5.58 -26.86
CA TYR A 77 5.15 -6.55 -27.06
C TYR A 77 4.62 -7.78 -27.76
N THR A 78 5.53 -8.41 -28.48
CA THR A 78 5.43 -9.74 -29.06
C THR A 78 6.47 -10.64 -28.41
N ILE A 79 6.36 -11.95 -28.66
CA ILE A 79 7.38 -12.89 -28.19
C ILE A 79 8.77 -12.60 -28.79
N ASP A 80 8.83 -12.03 -29.99
CA ASP A 80 10.10 -11.71 -30.65
C ASP A 80 10.82 -10.53 -29.96
N ASP A 81 10.07 -9.55 -29.44
CA ASP A 81 10.64 -8.44 -28.66
C ASP A 81 11.31 -8.96 -27.37
N LEU A 82 10.64 -9.89 -26.68
CA LEU A 82 11.20 -10.55 -25.50
C LEU A 82 12.46 -11.37 -25.85
N ILE A 83 12.44 -12.09 -26.97
CA ILE A 83 13.61 -12.87 -27.43
C ILE A 83 14.78 -11.94 -27.75
N ALA A 84 14.52 -10.79 -28.38
CA ALA A 84 15.55 -9.83 -28.74
C ALA A 84 16.35 -9.34 -27.53
N VAL A 85 15.72 -9.25 -26.36
CA VAL A 85 16.35 -8.83 -25.10
C VAL A 85 16.87 -9.99 -24.24
N GLY A 86 16.78 -11.22 -24.74
CA GLY A 86 17.41 -12.40 -24.13
C GLY A 86 16.47 -13.39 -23.44
N PHE A 87 15.15 -13.23 -23.57
CA PHE A 87 14.20 -14.26 -23.16
C PHE A 87 14.36 -15.52 -24.02
N LYS A 88 14.41 -16.68 -23.38
CA LYS A 88 14.53 -17.98 -24.05
C LYS A 88 13.22 -18.74 -23.97
N LYS A 89 12.56 -18.92 -25.11
CA LYS A 89 11.37 -19.79 -25.21
C LYS A 89 11.70 -21.21 -24.78
N ASN A 90 10.78 -21.81 -24.03
CA ASN A 90 10.83 -23.24 -23.68
C ASN A 90 9.57 -23.96 -24.16
N LYS A 91 8.41 -23.54 -23.67
CA LYS A 91 7.13 -24.19 -23.96
C LYS A 91 6.06 -23.15 -24.26
N GLN A 92 5.34 -23.35 -25.36
CA GLN A 92 4.10 -22.62 -25.63
C GLN A 92 2.95 -23.32 -24.91
N PHE A 93 2.06 -22.56 -24.27
CA PHE A 93 0.84 -23.08 -23.68
C PHE A 93 -0.37 -22.81 -24.57
N ASP A 94 -1.44 -23.57 -24.33
CA ASP A 94 -2.72 -23.37 -25.00
C ASP A 94 -3.43 -22.14 -24.43
N VAL A 95 -4.06 -21.36 -25.30
CA VAL A 95 -4.83 -20.16 -24.94
C VAL A 95 -6.25 -20.50 -24.50
N ASP A 96 -6.74 -21.71 -24.78
CA ASP A 96 -8.13 -22.13 -24.52
C ASP A 96 -8.56 -21.98 -23.04
N GLU A 97 -7.62 -22.11 -22.10
CA GLU A 97 -7.88 -21.98 -20.66
C GLU A 97 -7.65 -20.57 -20.11
N VAL A 98 -7.18 -19.63 -20.94
CA VAL A 98 -6.84 -18.25 -20.53
C VAL A 98 -7.58 -17.27 -21.46
N PRO A 99 -8.83 -16.90 -21.12
CA PRO A 99 -9.64 -16.00 -21.92
C PRO A 99 -8.92 -14.71 -22.34
N GLY A 100 -8.98 -14.40 -23.63
CA GLY A 100 -8.39 -13.19 -24.21
C GLY A 100 -6.87 -13.24 -24.42
N ALA A 101 -6.19 -14.30 -24.01
CA ALA A 101 -4.79 -14.48 -24.34
C ALA A 101 -4.63 -14.80 -25.83
N THR A 102 -3.73 -14.09 -26.50
CA THR A 102 -3.40 -14.30 -27.92
C THR A 102 -2.22 -15.25 -28.09
N ASP A 103 -1.33 -15.29 -27.10
CA ASP A 103 -0.19 -16.20 -27.05
C ASP A 103 0.27 -16.39 -25.60
N ILE A 104 0.84 -17.56 -25.29
CA ILE A 104 1.34 -17.87 -23.94
C ILE A 104 2.63 -18.65 -24.03
N TRP A 105 3.68 -18.13 -23.39
CA TRP A 105 5.00 -18.74 -23.36
C TRP A 105 5.53 -18.89 -21.96
N TYR A 106 5.90 -20.12 -21.61
CA TYR A 106 6.86 -20.40 -20.56
C TYR A 106 8.28 -20.37 -21.13
N GLY A 107 9.15 -19.64 -20.45
CA GLY A 107 10.56 -19.54 -20.82
C GLY A 107 11.43 -19.05 -19.69
N PHE A 108 12.64 -18.66 -20.04
CA PHE A 108 13.68 -18.31 -19.09
C PHE A 108 14.30 -16.97 -19.42
N PHE A 109 14.55 -16.17 -18.38
CA PHE A 109 15.37 -14.98 -18.45
C PHE A 109 16.32 -14.96 -17.25
N GLN A 110 17.62 -14.77 -17.49
CA GLN A 110 18.64 -14.76 -16.42
C GLN A 110 18.58 -15.95 -15.44
N GLN A 111 18.37 -17.18 -15.97
CA GLN A 111 18.23 -18.41 -15.18
C GLN A 111 16.99 -18.45 -14.28
N LYS A 112 15.99 -17.61 -14.58
CA LYS A 112 14.71 -17.55 -13.90
C LYS A 112 13.55 -17.80 -14.84
N ASP A 113 12.56 -18.51 -14.33
CA ASP A 113 11.35 -18.90 -15.02
C ASP A 113 10.39 -17.72 -15.10
N ILE A 114 9.84 -17.48 -16.29
CA ILE A 114 8.78 -16.51 -16.49
C ILE A 114 7.75 -17.12 -17.45
N GLU A 115 6.48 -17.03 -17.07
CA GLU A 115 5.36 -17.28 -17.98
C GLU A 115 4.82 -15.92 -18.45
N VAL A 116 4.77 -15.72 -19.76
CA VAL A 116 4.28 -14.48 -20.38
C VAL A 116 3.02 -14.78 -21.15
N ARG A 117 1.95 -14.05 -20.84
CA ARG A 117 0.66 -14.12 -21.50
C ARG A 117 0.45 -12.82 -22.27
N PHE A 118 0.25 -12.92 -23.57
CA PHE A 118 0.03 -11.79 -24.46
C PHE A 118 -1.47 -11.57 -24.65
N TYR A 119 -1.88 -10.31 -24.72
CA TYR A 119 -3.25 -9.87 -24.98
C TYR A 119 -3.25 -8.86 -26.13
N ASP A 120 -4.44 -8.52 -26.63
CA ASP A 120 -4.60 -7.54 -27.72
C ASP A 120 -4.15 -6.13 -27.33
N SER A 121 -4.25 -5.77 -26.05
CA SER A 121 -3.92 -4.43 -25.55
C SER A 121 -3.66 -4.43 -24.04
N HIS A 122 -3.11 -3.33 -23.52
CA HIS A 122 -2.96 -3.13 -22.07
C HIS A 122 -4.30 -3.21 -21.33
N ALA A 123 -5.36 -2.61 -21.89
CA ALA A 123 -6.69 -2.70 -21.32
C ALA A 123 -7.18 -4.15 -21.24
N SER A 124 -6.94 -4.96 -22.27
CA SER A 124 -7.30 -6.38 -22.29
C SER A 124 -6.48 -7.19 -21.27
N ALA A 125 -5.19 -6.88 -21.13
CA ALA A 125 -4.34 -7.50 -20.11
C ALA A 125 -4.85 -7.22 -18.68
N LEU A 126 -5.33 -6.00 -18.42
CA LEU A 126 -5.95 -5.64 -17.15
C LEU A 126 -7.30 -6.31 -16.94
N GLU A 127 -8.19 -6.25 -17.92
CA GLU A 127 -9.58 -6.74 -17.79
C GLU A 127 -9.66 -8.27 -17.73
N LEU A 128 -8.86 -8.96 -18.54
CA LEU A 128 -8.97 -10.41 -18.73
C LEU A 128 -7.83 -11.18 -18.06
N GLY A 129 -6.64 -10.58 -17.94
CA GLY A 129 -5.45 -11.27 -17.46
C GLY A 129 -5.21 -11.20 -15.96
N VAL A 130 -5.60 -10.09 -15.31
CA VAL A 130 -5.29 -9.86 -13.89
C VAL A 130 -5.99 -10.87 -12.98
N GLU A 131 -7.27 -11.16 -13.18
CA GLU A 131 -8.01 -12.10 -12.32
C GLU A 131 -7.35 -13.48 -12.29
N LEU A 132 -6.89 -13.98 -13.45
CA LEU A 132 -6.20 -15.26 -13.53
C LEU A 132 -4.80 -15.22 -12.92
N ALA A 133 -4.09 -14.09 -13.04
CA ALA A 133 -2.80 -13.90 -12.38
C ALA A 133 -2.95 -13.88 -10.85
N GLU A 134 -3.98 -13.21 -10.33
CA GLU A 134 -4.34 -13.23 -8.90
C GLU A 134 -4.59 -14.64 -8.41
N VAL A 135 -5.35 -15.45 -9.16
CA VAL A 135 -5.57 -16.86 -8.84
C VAL A 135 -4.24 -17.63 -8.78
N VAL A 136 -3.30 -17.36 -9.68
CA VAL A 136 -1.99 -18.02 -9.68
C VAL A 136 -1.17 -17.62 -8.45
N ILE A 137 -1.04 -16.32 -8.14
CA ILE A 137 -0.22 -15.88 -7.01
C ILE A 137 -0.84 -16.26 -5.66
N ALA A 138 -2.18 -16.34 -5.59
CA ALA A 138 -2.93 -16.78 -4.41
C ALA A 138 -2.79 -18.29 -4.13
N LYS A 139 -2.32 -19.10 -5.10
CA LYS A 139 -2.09 -20.54 -4.87
C LYS A 139 -1.05 -20.72 -3.78
N LYS A 140 -1.54 -21.06 -2.58
CA LYS A 140 -0.68 -21.59 -1.53
C LYS A 140 -0.18 -22.94 -1.99
N ALA A 141 1.13 -23.09 -1.87
CA ALA A 141 1.81 -24.29 -2.23
C ALA A 141 1.17 -25.49 -1.48
N GLY A 142 0.60 -26.43 -2.23
CA GLY A 142 -0.13 -27.56 -1.66
C GLY A 142 0.82 -28.49 -0.93
N GLN A 143 0.76 -28.51 0.40
CA GLN A 143 1.62 -29.35 1.23
C GLN A 143 1.13 -30.81 1.19
N ARG A 144 1.94 -31.70 0.61
CA ARG A 144 1.85 -33.16 0.84
C ARG A 144 3.01 -33.71 1.67
N ASP A 145 4.11 -32.96 1.78
CA ASP A 145 5.32 -33.33 2.52
C ASP A 145 5.78 -32.15 3.39
N PHE A 146 6.08 -32.41 4.67
CA PHE A 146 6.55 -31.40 5.63
C PHE A 146 8.05 -31.11 5.49
N LEU A 147 8.81 -31.99 4.82
CA LEU A 147 10.27 -31.89 4.69
C LEU A 147 10.71 -31.13 3.43
N ILE A 148 9.79 -30.82 2.52
CA ILE A 148 10.04 -30.08 1.29
C ILE A 148 9.24 -28.78 1.35
N PRO A 149 9.88 -27.60 1.41
CA PRO A 149 9.15 -26.35 1.31
C PRO A 149 8.49 -26.29 -0.06
N VAL A 150 7.17 -26.47 -0.09
CA VAL A 150 6.39 -26.23 -1.30
C VAL A 150 6.35 -24.72 -1.43
N VAL A 151 6.94 -24.18 -2.50
CA VAL A 151 6.93 -22.75 -2.80
C VAL A 151 6.01 -22.57 -3.99
N ASN A 152 5.11 -21.57 -3.95
CA ASN A 152 4.38 -21.18 -5.14
C ASN A 152 5.41 -20.78 -6.21
N LEU A 153 5.35 -21.39 -7.38
CA LEU A 153 6.30 -21.14 -8.46
C LEU A 153 6.27 -19.66 -8.86
N TYR A 154 5.06 -19.09 -8.92
CA TYR A 154 4.81 -17.71 -9.29
C TYR A 154 4.06 -16.99 -8.16
N PRO A 155 4.77 -16.41 -7.17
CA PRO A 155 4.13 -15.65 -6.09
C PRO A 155 3.88 -14.17 -6.44
N ALA A 156 4.31 -13.72 -7.62
CA ALA A 156 4.18 -12.33 -8.08
C ALA A 156 3.88 -12.27 -9.58
N TYR A 157 3.31 -11.15 -10.04
CA TYR A 157 3.08 -10.88 -11.46
C TYR A 157 3.29 -9.40 -11.81
N ALA A 158 3.55 -9.14 -13.10
CA ALA A 158 3.64 -7.79 -13.66
C ALA A 158 2.75 -7.67 -14.90
N VAL A 159 2.03 -6.57 -15.04
CA VAL A 159 1.34 -6.16 -16.27
C VAL A 159 2.20 -5.11 -16.96
N VAL A 160 2.67 -5.41 -18.17
CA VAL A 160 3.63 -4.58 -18.91
C VAL A 160 3.09 -4.40 -20.33
N GLY A 161 2.53 -3.23 -20.62
CA GLY A 161 1.82 -3.03 -21.89
C GLY A 161 0.71 -4.07 -22.07
N ASN A 162 0.68 -4.73 -23.22
CA ASN A 162 -0.28 -5.80 -23.53
C ASN A 162 0.05 -7.17 -22.91
N THR A 163 1.00 -7.28 -21.99
CA THR A 163 1.44 -8.57 -21.43
C THR A 163 1.15 -8.69 -19.93
N VAL A 164 0.89 -9.92 -19.49
CA VAL A 164 0.91 -10.33 -18.09
C VAL A 164 2.03 -11.35 -17.91
N MET A 165 3.01 -11.00 -17.07
CA MET A 165 4.17 -11.82 -16.74
C MET A 165 4.01 -12.42 -15.34
N LEU A 166 4.12 -13.74 -15.21
CA LEU A 166 4.17 -14.43 -13.92
C LEU A 166 5.64 -14.65 -13.53
N CYS A 167 6.03 -14.15 -12.35
CA CYS A 167 7.44 -14.00 -11.96
C CYS A 167 7.87 -15.15 -11.05
N GLU A 168 8.95 -15.86 -11.39
CA GLU A 168 9.51 -16.87 -10.49
C GLU A 168 9.90 -16.24 -9.14
N ARG A 169 9.39 -16.80 -8.04
CA ARG A 169 9.78 -16.52 -6.64
C ARG A 169 9.57 -15.11 -6.11
N GLN A 170 9.67 -14.06 -6.92
CA GLN A 170 9.50 -12.66 -6.53
C GLN A 170 9.33 -11.75 -7.76
N LEU A 171 8.77 -10.57 -7.54
CA LEU A 171 8.49 -9.58 -8.59
C LEU A 171 9.75 -9.16 -9.36
N SER A 172 10.90 -9.08 -8.69
CA SER A 172 12.16 -8.61 -9.30
C SER A 172 12.65 -9.49 -10.45
N THR A 173 12.18 -10.72 -10.57
CA THR A 173 12.45 -11.56 -11.74
C THR A 173 11.83 -10.98 -13.01
N CYS A 174 10.61 -10.46 -12.93
CA CYS A 174 9.99 -9.77 -14.05
C CYS A 174 10.61 -8.37 -14.26
N GLU A 175 10.90 -7.63 -13.17
CA GLU A 175 11.53 -6.30 -13.28
C GLU A 175 12.83 -6.36 -14.07
N ALA A 176 13.67 -7.38 -13.84
CA ALA A 176 14.92 -7.56 -14.60
C ALA A 176 14.69 -7.74 -16.11
N LEU A 177 13.59 -8.38 -16.53
CA LEU A 177 13.21 -8.48 -17.95
C LEU A 177 12.65 -7.15 -18.46
N ILE A 178 11.81 -6.48 -17.66
CA ILE A 178 11.20 -5.20 -18.00
C ILE A 178 12.28 -4.14 -18.23
N GLU A 179 13.29 -4.06 -17.37
CA GLU A 179 14.39 -3.08 -17.47
C GLU A 179 15.14 -3.12 -18.80
N VAL A 180 15.16 -4.26 -19.48
CA VAL A 180 15.84 -4.44 -20.77
C VAL A 180 14.91 -4.37 -21.98
N LEU A 181 13.58 -4.33 -21.77
CA LEU A 181 12.59 -4.12 -22.82
C LEU A 181 12.50 -2.63 -23.16
N ASP A 182 12.34 -2.32 -24.46
CA ASP A 182 12.15 -0.97 -24.98
C ASP A 182 10.72 -0.44 -24.81
#